data_AF-A0A924ZZW0-F1
#
_entry.id   AF-A0A924ZZW0-F1
#
_cell.length_a   1.000
_cell.length_b   1.000
_cell.length_c   1.000
_cell.angle_alpha   90.00
_cell.angle_beta   90.00
_cell.angle_gamma   90.00
#
_symmetry.space_group_name_H-M   'P 1'
#
loop_
_entity.id
_entity.type
_entity.pdbx_description
1 polymer ?
#
loop_
_entity_poly.entity_id
_entity_poly.type
_entity_poly.pdbx_seq_one_letter_code
_entity_poly.pdbx_strand_id
1 'polypeptide(L)'
;MAFNFGGVSPTATPEPTNASRRRRSWAGRLADRRLCPVAVADLLGLATQDVAEAMRGAGSTRPVSLFQANAWIVGAETAPGWLVLILNIADLHDPGRASLVAAHQRRMYALHQDVWEAFGTGQKIKGTERVAIAARIAFESLSEFASTRGNISRLGPNELAALAWAGIDPSDKSTWFVADPDDSEIVWFPTADDAF
;
A
#
# COMPACT_ATOMS: atom_id res chain seq x y z
N MET A 1 -16.45 75.29 9.39
CA MET A 1 -15.95 74.12 8.62
C MET A 1 -15.61 73.02 9.61
N ALA A 2 -16.36 71.93 9.61
CA ALA A 2 -16.01 70.70 10.32
C ALA A 2 -16.34 69.53 9.38
N PHE A 3 -15.31 68.81 8.94
CA PHE A 3 -15.42 67.64 8.08
C PHE A 3 -15.77 66.42 8.94
N ASN A 4 -16.86 65.72 8.60
CA ASN A 4 -17.25 64.45 9.21
C ASN A 4 -16.65 63.31 8.35
N PHE A 5 -15.66 62.59 8.89
CA PHE A 5 -15.13 61.38 8.26
C PHE A 5 -15.99 60.18 8.63
N GLY A 6 -16.50 59.48 7.63
CA GLY A 6 -17.28 58.26 7.77
C GLY A 6 -16.48 57.14 8.43
N GLY A 7 -17.02 56.61 9.53
CA GLY A 7 -16.57 55.36 10.12
C GLY A 7 -17.07 54.19 9.27
N VAL A 8 -16.15 53.54 8.56
CA VAL A 8 -16.39 52.21 7.98
C VAL A 8 -16.35 51.21 9.14
N SER A 9 -17.50 50.70 9.57
CA SER A 9 -17.54 49.57 10.50
C SER A 9 -16.94 48.34 9.83
N PRO A 10 -16.10 47.55 10.53
CA PRO A 10 -15.45 46.39 9.97
C PRO A 10 -16.48 45.31 9.64
N THR A 11 -16.44 44.81 8.41
CA THR A 11 -17.27 43.71 7.91
C THR A 11 -17.04 42.48 8.79
N ALA A 12 -17.97 42.19 9.69
CA ALA A 12 -17.95 40.96 10.47
C ALA A 12 -18.15 39.78 9.51
N THR A 13 -17.11 38.98 9.33
CA THR A 13 -17.19 37.71 8.60
C THR A 13 -18.24 36.83 9.30
N PRO A 14 -19.32 36.41 8.61
CA PRO A 14 -20.39 35.66 9.26
C PRO A 14 -19.85 34.32 9.76
N GLU A 15 -20.19 33.99 11.01
CA GLU A 15 -19.83 32.70 11.59
C GLU A 15 -20.39 31.55 10.75
N PRO A 16 -19.57 30.53 10.44
CA PRO A 16 -20.02 29.45 9.60
C PRO A 16 -21.05 28.57 10.33
N THR A 17 -22.20 28.39 9.67
CA THR A 17 -23.34 27.56 10.13
C THR A 17 -22.94 26.10 10.38
N ASN A 18 -23.67 25.40 11.26
CA ASN A 18 -23.45 23.98 11.57
C ASN A 18 -23.43 23.07 10.33
N ALA A 19 -24.22 23.37 9.30
CA ALA A 19 -24.22 22.63 8.04
C ALA A 19 -22.90 22.80 7.26
N SER A 20 -22.32 24.01 7.24
CA SER A 20 -21.02 24.28 6.60
C SER A 20 -19.85 23.65 7.37
N ARG A 21 -19.94 23.57 8.70
CA ARG A 21 -18.98 22.83 9.55
C ARG A 21 -19.04 21.33 9.28
N ARG A 22 -20.25 20.76 9.19
CA ARG A 22 -20.45 19.34 8.83
C ARG A 22 -19.92 19.04 7.43
N ARG A 23 -20.23 19.85 6.41
CA ARG A 23 -19.71 19.64 5.05
C ARG A 23 -18.18 19.69 4.99
N ARG A 24 -17.54 20.64 5.70
CA ARG A 24 -16.07 20.70 5.80
C ARG A 24 -15.48 19.48 6.51
N SER A 25 -16.13 19.02 7.58
CA SER A 25 -15.72 17.79 8.29
C SER A 25 -15.85 16.54 7.41
N TRP A 26 -16.92 16.42 6.60
CA TRP A 26 -17.08 15.33 5.64
C TRP A 26 -16.06 15.38 4.50
N ALA A 27 -15.80 16.56 3.94
CA ALA A 27 -14.81 16.75 2.89
C ALA A 27 -13.39 16.42 3.40
N GLY A 28 -13.06 16.81 4.64
CA GLY A 28 -11.80 16.45 5.29
C GLY A 28 -11.62 14.93 5.42
N ARG A 29 -12.63 14.23 5.95
CA ARG A 29 -12.58 12.75 6.05
C ARG A 29 -12.42 12.05 4.71
N LEU A 30 -13.03 12.58 3.64
CA LEU A 30 -12.89 12.01 2.31
C LEU A 30 -11.48 12.24 1.75
N ALA A 31 -10.90 13.41 1.98
CA ALA A 31 -9.53 13.72 1.59
C ALA A 31 -8.52 12.83 2.35
N ASP A 32 -8.72 12.63 3.66
CA ASP A 32 -7.87 11.74 4.45
C ASP A 32 -7.95 10.30 3.94
N ARG A 33 -9.16 9.80 3.62
CA ARG A 33 -9.37 8.46 3.04
C ARG A 33 -8.78 8.27 1.65
N ARG A 34 -8.57 9.36 0.91
CA ARG A 34 -7.90 9.33 -0.39
C ARG A 34 -6.38 9.21 -0.25
N LEU A 35 -5.80 9.73 0.83
CA LEU A 35 -4.36 9.58 1.12
C LEU A 35 -4.07 8.26 1.84
N CYS A 36 -4.93 7.90 2.80
CA CYS A 36 -4.83 6.66 3.56
C CYS A 36 -6.17 5.91 3.48
N PRO A 37 -6.28 4.90 2.61
CA PRO A 37 -7.47 4.04 2.57
C PRO A 37 -7.75 3.42 3.95
N VAL A 38 -9.02 3.19 4.28
CA VAL A 38 -9.42 2.64 5.60
C VAL A 38 -8.73 1.31 5.88
N ALA A 39 -8.63 0.43 4.89
CA ALA A 39 -7.98 -0.86 5.03
C ALA A 39 -6.47 -0.75 5.35
N VAL A 40 -5.80 0.31 4.89
CA VAL A 40 -4.41 0.61 5.26
C VAL A 40 -4.32 1.04 6.72
N ALA A 41 -5.23 1.94 7.14
CA ALA A 41 -5.28 2.40 8.52
C ALA A 41 -5.55 1.25 9.50
N ASP A 42 -6.50 0.38 9.15
CA ASP A 42 -6.83 -0.82 9.93
C ASP A 42 -5.65 -1.79 10.04
N LEU A 43 -4.94 -2.03 8.93
CA LEU A 43 -3.74 -2.87 8.90
C LEU A 43 -2.61 -2.31 9.80
N LEU A 44 -2.43 -0.98 9.78
CA LEU A 44 -1.47 -0.30 10.64
C LEU A 44 -1.96 -0.19 12.09
N GLY A 45 -3.23 -0.47 12.37
CA GLY A 45 -3.85 -0.24 13.67
C GLY A 45 -3.88 1.24 14.06
N LEU A 46 -4.06 2.13 13.09
CA LEU A 46 -4.03 3.59 13.26
C LEU A 46 -5.33 4.23 12.79
N ALA A 47 -5.64 5.44 13.25
CA ALA A 47 -6.73 6.21 12.66
C ALA A 47 -6.32 6.77 11.29
N THR A 48 -7.23 6.72 10.31
CA THR A 48 -7.01 7.29 8.97
C THR A 48 -6.56 8.75 9.00
N GLN A 49 -7.11 9.53 9.94
CA GLN A 49 -6.78 10.95 10.11
C GLN A 49 -5.32 11.14 10.53
N ASP A 50 -4.84 10.37 11.50
CA ASP A 50 -3.47 10.50 12.03
C ASP A 50 -2.44 10.14 10.95
N VAL A 51 -2.71 9.09 10.17
CA VAL A 51 -1.86 8.70 9.04
C VAL A 51 -1.87 9.79 7.96
N ALA A 52 -3.04 10.28 7.56
CA ALA A 52 -3.14 11.32 6.53
C ALA A 52 -2.51 12.65 6.97
N GLU A 53 -2.59 13.01 8.25
CA GLU A 53 -1.94 14.19 8.81
C GLU A 53 -0.42 14.05 8.82
N ALA A 54 0.10 12.89 9.25
CA ALA A 54 1.53 12.61 9.21
C ALA A 54 2.08 12.60 7.76
N MET A 55 1.34 12.02 6.82
CA MET A 55 1.69 12.06 5.39
C MET A 55 1.76 13.50 4.87
N ARG A 56 0.74 14.32 5.18
CA ARG A 56 0.73 15.74 4.79
C ARG A 56 1.90 16.51 5.41
N GLY A 57 2.21 16.26 6.69
CA GLY A 57 3.36 16.86 7.38
C GLY A 57 4.71 16.46 6.77
N ALA A 58 4.81 15.25 6.23
CA ALA A 58 5.99 14.76 5.53
C ALA A 58 6.05 15.13 4.03
N GLY A 59 5.04 15.83 3.50
CA GLY A 59 4.95 16.17 2.07
C GLY A 59 4.55 15.00 1.17
N SER A 60 4.10 13.87 1.72
CA SER A 60 3.63 12.73 0.95
C SER A 60 2.20 12.96 0.46
N THR A 61 2.04 12.98 -0.87
CA THR A 61 0.75 13.23 -1.53
C THR A 61 0.22 11.98 -2.27
N ARG A 62 1.03 10.94 -2.39
CA ARG A 62 0.65 9.68 -3.04
C ARG A 62 -0.14 8.81 -2.03
N PRO A 63 -1.28 8.22 -2.44
CA PRO A 63 -1.98 7.27 -1.59
C PRO A 63 -1.09 6.09 -1.21
N VAL A 64 -1.17 5.66 0.05
CA VAL A 64 -0.52 4.42 0.50
C VAL A 64 -1.35 3.24 0.03
N SER A 65 -0.71 2.27 -0.64
CA SER A 65 -1.37 1.01 -0.99
C SER A 65 -1.39 0.05 0.21
N LEU A 66 -2.36 -0.86 0.23
CA LEU A 66 -2.44 -1.91 1.28
C LEU A 66 -1.18 -2.78 1.28
N PHE A 67 -0.60 -3.01 0.10
CA PHE A 67 0.65 -3.73 -0.04
C PHE A 67 1.84 -2.99 0.57
N GLN A 68 2.03 -1.71 0.27
CA GLN A 68 3.11 -0.91 0.88
C GLN A 68 3.02 -0.92 2.39
N ALA A 69 1.80 -0.71 2.92
CA ALA A 69 1.55 -0.80 4.35
C ALA A 69 1.88 -2.20 4.91
N ASN A 70 1.51 -3.27 4.20
CA ASN A 70 1.84 -4.63 4.59
C ASN A 70 3.35 -4.88 4.53
N ALA A 71 4.06 -4.39 3.52
CA ALA A 71 5.51 -4.53 3.36
C ALA A 71 6.27 -3.86 4.51
N TRP A 72 5.81 -2.69 4.97
CA TRP A 72 6.34 -2.03 6.17
C TRP A 72 6.06 -2.84 7.44
N ILE A 73 4.86 -3.40 7.55
CA ILE A 73 4.47 -4.21 8.71
C ILE A 73 5.28 -5.50 8.76
N VAL A 74 5.43 -6.24 7.67
CA VAL A 74 6.21 -7.50 7.67
C VAL A 74 7.72 -7.26 7.58
N GLY A 75 8.17 -6.01 7.53
CA GLY A 75 9.60 -5.65 7.44
C GLY A 75 10.26 -6.01 6.11
N ALA A 76 9.48 -6.27 5.06
CA ALA A 76 9.99 -6.45 3.70
C ALA A 76 10.50 -5.13 3.10
N GLU A 77 9.91 -4.01 3.51
CA GLU A 77 10.37 -2.66 3.18
C GLU A 77 10.60 -1.83 4.44
N THR A 78 11.52 -0.88 4.36
CA THR A 78 11.76 0.04 5.47
C THR A 78 10.61 1.04 5.57
N ALA A 79 9.91 1.04 6.72
CA ALA A 79 8.87 2.00 7.00
C ALA A 79 9.42 3.44 6.95
N PRO A 80 8.70 4.39 6.32
CA PRO A 80 9.16 5.78 6.26
C PRO A 80 9.19 6.41 7.67
N GLY A 81 10.12 7.33 7.90
CA GLY A 81 10.36 7.89 9.24
C GLY A 81 9.12 8.53 9.89
N TRP A 82 8.24 9.16 9.10
CA TRP A 82 6.98 9.71 9.60
C TRP A 82 6.04 8.62 10.14
N LEU A 83 6.06 7.43 9.55
CA LEU A 83 5.25 6.30 9.98
C LEU A 83 5.82 5.69 11.27
N VAL A 84 7.14 5.53 11.35
CA VAL A 84 7.81 5.01 12.55
C VAL A 84 7.46 5.85 13.79
N LEU A 85 7.44 7.18 13.66
CA LEU A 85 7.08 8.08 14.75
C LEU A 85 5.65 7.85 15.25
N ILE A 86 4.66 7.79 14.35
CA ILE A 86 3.26 7.60 14.75
C ILE A 86 2.99 6.18 15.28
N LEU A 87 3.68 5.16 14.75
CA LEU A 87 3.61 3.79 15.27
C LEU A 87 4.11 3.73 16.72
N ASN A 88 5.27 4.33 17.01
CA ASN A 88 5.82 4.35 18.37
C ASN A 88 4.88 5.05 19.36
N ILE A 89 4.26 6.16 18.97
CA ILE A 89 3.28 6.86 19.80
C ILE A 89 2.04 5.99 20.03
N ALA A 90 1.54 5.34 18.97
CA ALA A 90 0.39 4.45 19.07
C ALA A 90 0.66 3.23 19.96
N ASP A 91 1.85 2.62 19.89
CA ASP A 91 2.22 1.49 20.76
C ASP A 91 2.35 1.88 22.23
N LEU A 92 2.73 3.12 22.53
CA LEU A 92 2.72 3.62 23.91
C LEU A 92 1.30 3.79 24.46
N HIS A 93 0.34 4.17 23.61
CA HIS A 93 -1.05 4.37 24.00
C HIS A 93 -1.87 3.07 24.01
N ASP A 94 -1.56 2.14 23.11
CA ASP A 94 -2.18 0.81 23.03
C ASP A 94 -1.11 -0.27 22.83
N PRO A 95 -0.58 -0.83 23.94
CA PRO A 95 0.38 -1.93 23.88
C PRO A 95 -0.17 -3.20 23.22
N GLY A 96 -1.51 -3.36 23.16
CA GLY A 96 -2.16 -4.48 22.49
C GLY A 96 -2.04 -4.43 20.97
N ARG A 97 -1.90 -3.22 20.41
CA ARG A 97 -1.71 -2.98 18.97
C ARG A 97 -0.47 -3.69 18.42
N ALA A 98 0.69 -3.53 19.08
CA ALA A 98 1.92 -4.20 18.68
C ALA A 98 1.77 -5.73 18.64
N SER A 99 1.01 -6.29 19.59
CA SER A 99 0.72 -7.72 19.63
C SER A 99 -0.19 -8.17 18.48
N LEU A 100 -1.20 -7.37 18.12
CA LEU A 100 -2.07 -7.63 16.97
C LEU A 100 -1.30 -7.57 15.65
N VAL A 101 -0.45 -6.55 15.49
CA VAL A 101 0.44 -6.40 14.32
C VAL A 101 1.41 -7.59 14.22
N ALA A 102 2.02 -8.00 15.32
CA ALA A 102 2.91 -9.17 15.34
C ALA A 102 2.16 -10.48 15.02
N ALA A 103 0.91 -10.63 15.48
CA ALA A 103 0.08 -11.78 15.13
C ALA A 103 -0.26 -11.80 13.63
N HIS A 104 -0.57 -10.64 13.05
CA HIS A 104 -0.78 -10.49 11.61
C HIS A 104 0.47 -10.84 10.80
N GLN A 105 1.65 -10.34 11.20
CA GLN A 105 2.93 -10.70 10.57
C GLN A 105 3.14 -12.21 10.55
N ARG A 106 2.97 -12.89 11.69
CA ARG A 106 3.13 -14.36 11.79
C ARG A 106 2.15 -15.09 10.86
N ARG A 107 0.90 -14.63 10.79
CA ARG A 107 -0.10 -15.18 9.86
C ARG A 107 0.33 -14.99 8.41
N MET A 108 0.89 -13.84 8.07
CA MET A 108 1.34 -13.55 6.71
C MET A 108 2.56 -14.37 6.30
N TYR A 109 3.54 -14.52 7.19
CA TYR A 109 4.66 -15.44 6.96
C TYR A 109 4.19 -16.88 6.77
N ALA A 110 3.23 -17.35 7.58
CA ALA A 110 2.66 -18.69 7.42
C ALA A 110 1.95 -18.84 6.07
N LEU A 111 1.13 -17.86 5.66
CA LEU A 111 0.45 -17.89 4.36
C LEU A 111 1.43 -17.85 3.19
N HIS A 112 2.55 -17.12 3.32
CA HIS A 112 3.61 -17.12 2.33
C HIS A 112 4.27 -18.49 2.23
N GLN A 113 4.63 -19.11 3.36
CA GLN A 113 5.17 -20.48 3.40
C GLN A 113 4.21 -21.50 2.77
N ASP A 114 2.91 -21.42 3.10
CA ASP A 114 1.87 -22.29 2.51
C ASP A 114 1.85 -22.18 0.98
N VAL A 115 1.98 -20.96 0.43
CA VAL A 115 1.99 -20.72 -1.02
C VAL A 115 3.28 -21.26 -1.66
N TRP A 116 4.42 -21.07 -1.01
CA TRP A 116 5.69 -21.64 -1.46
C TRP A 116 5.67 -23.17 -1.50
N GLU A 117 5.12 -23.81 -0.47
CA GLU A 117 4.91 -25.25 -0.46
C GLU A 117 3.92 -25.70 -1.53
N ALA A 118 2.84 -24.94 -1.76
CA ALA A 118 1.87 -25.23 -2.81
C ALA A 118 2.50 -25.17 -4.21
N PHE A 119 3.40 -24.21 -4.47
CA PHE A 119 4.18 -24.16 -5.70
C PHE A 119 5.07 -25.40 -5.86
N GLY A 120 5.86 -25.74 -4.83
CA GLY A 120 6.76 -26.89 -4.87
C GLY A 120 6.05 -28.25 -5.03
N THR A 121 4.79 -28.35 -4.60
CA THR A 121 3.96 -29.57 -4.67
C THR A 121 2.95 -29.57 -5.81
N GLY A 122 2.82 -28.47 -6.56
CA GLY A 122 1.83 -28.32 -7.63
C GLY A 122 0.37 -28.29 -7.13
N GLN A 123 0.15 -27.98 -5.86
CA GLN A 123 -1.20 -27.91 -5.28
C GLN A 123 -1.96 -26.67 -5.78
N LYS A 124 -3.29 -26.78 -5.88
CA LYS A 124 -4.13 -25.64 -6.24
C LYS A 124 -4.17 -24.61 -5.11
N ILE A 125 -3.67 -23.41 -5.40
CA ILE A 125 -3.76 -22.25 -4.51
C ILE A 125 -5.19 -21.71 -4.53
N LYS A 126 -5.84 -21.64 -3.36
CA LYS A 126 -7.22 -21.17 -3.17
C LYS A 126 -7.27 -20.13 -2.05
N GLY A 127 -8.24 -19.21 -2.15
CA GLY A 127 -8.45 -18.15 -1.17
C GLY A 127 -7.82 -16.84 -1.62
N THR A 128 -8.52 -15.73 -1.39
CA THR A 128 -8.14 -14.40 -1.89
C THR A 128 -6.75 -13.97 -1.43
N GLU A 129 -6.43 -14.16 -0.15
CA GLU A 129 -5.11 -13.81 0.41
C GLU A 129 -3.97 -14.64 -0.20
N ARG A 130 -4.15 -15.97 -0.33
CA ARG A 130 -3.13 -16.86 -0.91
C ARG A 130 -2.93 -16.60 -2.40
N VAL A 131 -4.01 -16.29 -3.13
CA VAL A 131 -3.95 -15.91 -4.55
C VAL A 131 -3.22 -14.58 -4.72
N ALA A 132 -3.45 -13.59 -3.85
CA ALA A 132 -2.72 -12.33 -3.89
C ALA A 132 -1.22 -12.52 -3.62
N ILE A 133 -0.86 -13.35 -2.63
CA ILE A 133 0.54 -13.71 -2.37
C ILE A 133 1.16 -14.42 -3.57
N ALA A 134 0.46 -15.40 -4.17
CA ALA A 134 0.93 -16.12 -5.35
C ALA A 134 1.16 -15.19 -6.55
N ALA A 135 0.23 -14.26 -6.80
CA ALA A 135 0.37 -13.24 -7.83
C ALA A 135 1.59 -12.34 -7.59
N ARG A 136 1.85 -11.96 -6.34
CA ARG A 136 3.04 -11.17 -6.00
C ARG A 136 4.34 -11.93 -6.25
N ILE A 137 4.42 -13.18 -5.80
CA ILE A 137 5.61 -14.02 -6.03
C ILE A 137 5.86 -14.18 -7.53
N ALA A 138 4.81 -14.38 -8.33
CA ALA A 138 4.93 -14.46 -9.78
C ALA A 138 5.41 -13.14 -10.41
N PHE A 139 4.89 -11.99 -9.95
CA PHE A 139 5.33 -10.67 -10.38
C PHE A 139 6.80 -10.41 -10.07
N GLU A 140 7.23 -10.71 -8.84
CA GLU A 140 8.63 -10.55 -8.40
C GLU A 140 9.56 -11.49 -9.17
N SER A 141 9.15 -12.75 -9.36
CA SER A 141 9.88 -13.73 -10.17
C SER A 141 10.03 -13.26 -11.62
N LEU A 142 8.96 -12.68 -12.20
CA LEU A 142 9.00 -12.14 -13.56
C LEU A 142 9.90 -10.91 -13.65
N SER A 143 9.86 -10.03 -12.64
CA SER A 143 10.71 -8.83 -12.57
C SER A 143 12.18 -9.21 -12.48
N GLU A 144 12.54 -10.17 -11.63
CA GLU A 144 13.90 -10.70 -11.52
C GLU A 144 14.33 -11.37 -12.83
N PHE A 145 13.47 -12.20 -13.41
CA PHE A 145 13.72 -12.86 -14.70
C PHE A 145 13.97 -11.84 -15.84
N ALA A 146 13.16 -10.78 -15.90
CA ALA A 146 13.31 -9.71 -16.87
C ALA A 146 14.63 -8.94 -16.66
N SER A 147 14.97 -8.60 -15.41
CA SER A 147 16.22 -7.91 -15.07
C SER A 147 17.47 -8.71 -15.47
N THR A 148 17.37 -10.04 -15.45
CA THR A 148 18.43 -10.97 -15.86
C THR A 148 18.38 -11.32 -17.35
N ARG A 149 17.61 -10.57 -18.15
CA ARG A 149 17.42 -10.74 -19.60
C ARG A 149 16.86 -12.11 -19.99
N GLY A 150 16.00 -12.68 -19.15
CA GLY A 150 15.36 -13.96 -19.41
C GLY A 150 16.25 -15.17 -19.13
N ASN A 151 17.21 -15.06 -18.21
CA ASN A 151 18.08 -16.18 -17.87
C ASN A 151 17.38 -17.15 -16.89
N ILE A 152 16.79 -18.21 -17.44
CA ILE A 152 16.02 -19.22 -16.69
C ILE A 152 16.86 -19.86 -15.57
N SER A 153 18.17 -20.03 -15.76
CA SER A 153 19.06 -20.64 -14.77
C SER A 153 19.22 -19.82 -13.47
N ARG A 154 18.73 -18.57 -13.46
CA ARG A 154 18.70 -17.72 -12.26
C ARG A 154 17.45 -17.96 -11.40
N LEU A 155 16.41 -18.56 -11.96
CA LEU A 155 15.18 -18.86 -11.24
C LEU A 155 15.29 -20.24 -10.57
N GLY A 156 14.86 -20.31 -9.32
CA GLY A 156 14.69 -21.56 -8.62
C GLY A 156 13.40 -22.30 -9.05
N PRO A 157 13.19 -23.51 -8.52
CA PRO A 157 12.03 -24.35 -8.88
C PRO A 157 10.68 -23.69 -8.57
N ASN A 158 10.62 -22.91 -7.50
CA ASN A 158 9.37 -22.32 -7.02
C ASN A 158 9.04 -21.02 -7.75
N GLU A 159 10.05 -20.25 -8.14
CA GLU A 159 9.92 -19.08 -9.02
C GLU A 159 9.39 -19.53 -10.38
N LEU A 160 9.93 -20.63 -10.94
CA LEU A 160 9.40 -21.24 -12.15
C LEU A 160 7.95 -21.73 -11.98
N ALA A 161 7.63 -22.36 -10.85
CA ALA A 161 6.27 -22.78 -10.55
C ALA A 161 5.31 -21.60 -10.38
N ALA A 162 5.78 -20.47 -9.83
CA ALA A 162 4.99 -19.25 -9.70
C ALA A 162 4.70 -18.60 -11.06
N LEU A 163 5.70 -18.55 -11.96
CA LEU A 163 5.51 -18.10 -13.34
C LEU A 163 4.50 -19.00 -14.08
N ALA A 164 4.68 -20.33 -13.99
CA ALA A 164 3.77 -21.29 -14.60
C ALA A 164 2.34 -21.18 -14.05
N TRP A 165 2.18 -20.97 -12.74
CA TRP A 165 0.87 -20.72 -12.12
C TRP A 165 0.20 -19.46 -12.65
N ALA A 166 0.97 -18.40 -12.91
CA ALA A 166 0.48 -17.17 -13.54
C ALA A 166 0.26 -17.30 -15.06
N GLY A 167 0.56 -18.46 -15.67
CA GLY A 167 0.40 -18.69 -17.10
C GLY A 167 1.54 -18.14 -17.96
N ILE A 168 2.70 -17.88 -17.36
CA ILE A 168 3.88 -17.34 -18.04
C ILE A 168 4.79 -18.50 -18.44
N ASP A 169 5.13 -18.55 -19.72
CA ASP A 169 6.18 -19.41 -20.25
C ASP A 169 7.48 -18.59 -20.41
N PRO A 170 8.55 -18.91 -19.65
CA PRO A 170 9.85 -18.25 -19.79
C PRO A 170 10.45 -18.32 -21.21
N SER A 171 10.03 -19.29 -22.03
CA SER A 171 10.47 -19.45 -23.42
C SER A 171 9.68 -18.61 -24.41
N ASP A 172 8.47 -18.19 -24.05
CA ASP A 172 7.58 -17.41 -24.90
C ASP A 172 7.39 -16.00 -24.32
N LYS A 173 8.14 -15.04 -24.87
CA LYS A 173 8.04 -13.61 -24.48
C LYS A 173 6.64 -13.03 -24.63
N SER A 174 5.82 -13.62 -25.49
CA SER A 174 4.43 -13.19 -25.65
C SER A 174 3.55 -13.57 -24.48
N THR A 175 4.08 -14.21 -23.43
CA THR A 175 3.38 -14.59 -22.19
C THR A 175 3.88 -13.84 -20.96
N TRP A 176 4.87 -12.94 -21.10
CA TRP A 176 5.52 -12.25 -20.00
C TRP A 176 4.68 -11.07 -19.49
N PHE A 177 3.50 -11.37 -18.98
CA PHE A 177 2.58 -10.39 -18.40
C PHE A 177 2.05 -10.89 -17.07
N VAL A 178 2.14 -10.01 -16.08
CA VAL A 178 1.51 -10.18 -14.77
C VAL A 178 0.82 -8.88 -14.44
N ALA A 179 -0.43 -8.97 -13.97
CA ALA A 179 -1.11 -7.81 -13.43
C ALA A 179 -0.38 -7.38 -12.16
N ASP A 180 -0.06 -6.09 -12.03
CA ASP A 180 0.50 -5.58 -10.78
C ASP A 180 -0.55 -5.81 -9.67
N PRO A 181 -0.23 -6.59 -8.61
CA PRO A 181 -1.16 -6.80 -7.52
C PRO A 181 -1.50 -5.50 -6.77
N ASP A 182 -0.71 -4.43 -6.94
CA ASP A 182 -0.88 -3.14 -6.27
C ASP A 182 -1.59 -2.11 -7.16
N ASP A 183 -1.62 -2.35 -8.47
CA ASP A 183 -2.29 -1.53 -9.48
C ASP A 183 -3.05 -2.44 -10.45
N SER A 184 -4.27 -2.81 -10.06
CA SER A 184 -5.13 -3.72 -10.83
C SER A 184 -5.52 -3.19 -12.22
N GLU A 185 -5.20 -1.93 -12.54
CA GLU A 185 -5.43 -1.33 -13.85
C GLU A 185 -4.22 -1.48 -14.79
N ILE A 186 -3.03 -1.81 -14.27
CA ILE A 186 -1.79 -1.86 -15.05
C ILE A 186 -1.28 -3.31 -15.16
N VAL A 187 -1.35 -3.85 -16.38
CA VAL A 187 -0.59 -5.04 -16.75
C VAL A 187 0.86 -4.63 -16.93
N TRP A 188 1.76 -5.23 -16.17
CA TRP A 188 3.18 -4.89 -16.26
C TRP A 188 3.85 -5.59 -17.43
N PHE A 189 4.69 -4.82 -18.15
CA PHE A 189 5.49 -5.29 -19.27
C PHE A 189 6.97 -5.14 -18.94
N PRO A 190 7.79 -6.19 -19.11
CA PRO A 190 9.23 -6.00 -19.22
C PRO A 190 9.54 -5.39 -20.58
N THR A 191 9.52 -4.06 -20.69
CA THR A 191 10.06 -3.38 -21.87
C THR A 191 11.57 -3.51 -21.87
N ALA A 192 12.15 -3.86 -23.03
CA ALA A 192 13.59 -4.07 -23.21
C ALA A 192 14.48 -2.84 -22.90
N ASP A 193 13.87 -1.70 -22.53
CA ASP A 193 14.51 -0.41 -22.26
C ASP A 193 14.66 -0.07 -20.77
N ASP A 194 14.27 -0.94 -19.83
CA ASP A 194 14.52 -0.72 -18.39
C ASP A 194 15.98 -1.06 -18.00
N ALA A 195 16.91 -0.46 -18.74
CA ALA A 195 18.34 -0.39 -18.41
C ALA A 195 18.70 1.09 -18.14
N PHE A 196 18.80 1.44 -16.86
CA PHE A 196 19.70 2.51 -16.39
C PHE A 196 20.60 1.95 -15.30
#